data_AF-A0A1C2DFP1-F1
#
_entry.id   AF-A0A1C2DFP1-F1
#
_cell.length_a   1.000
_cell.length_b   1.000
_cell.length_c   1.000
_cell.angle_alpha   90.00
_cell.angle_beta   90.00
_cell.angle_gamma   90.00
#
_symmetry.space_group_name_H-M   'P 1'
#
loop_
_entity.id
_entity.type
_entity.pdbx_description
1 polymer ?
#
loop_
_entity_poly.entity_id
_entity_poly.type
_entity_poly.pdbx_seq_one_letter_code
_entity_poly.pdbx_strand_id
1 'polypeptide(L)'
;MAIVTVIAALVFNFFLCFVNTKVMHITDSYVMLSEMMIVGTVFIVALTRRAPLYLLLGVFVSYMMFIFALRGGQLNLKPVRDILIPIAFYFAGMRLHDPKLGDRLVLVSALIVIGAGLFEYLAVDTYISYFNVIGYYLARGTVTTDQLFGATQGLFISGTRPEPRTILPFLGQHRVSSVFLEPVSMGNFAVIVYSWALYRGRAFKGRWFAMFMALTVITLADARFGLYTCVLITLLYPLYNFIPRLAWSVLPFLLLAVLAAYGITTGTGGGANDLTGRFMVTAHILTQLSAAVVLGTEQTTQFTADSGLAYSLTAFGIFGFVVLWTVLAYAPAAEARAWRFHCMVMVYLLLLMLISDSFYSIKTAALLWFLLGTSNSYRSLSLSGKPLRPEPLASRHAMLAAAR
;
A
#
# COMPACT_ATOMS: atom_id res chain seq x y z
N MET A 1 7.76 -19.45 6.26
CA MET A 1 7.47 -18.21 6.99
C MET A 1 7.02 -17.08 6.09
N ALA A 2 7.86 -16.47 5.24
CA ALA A 2 7.46 -15.31 4.44
C ALA A 2 6.19 -15.49 3.59
N ILE A 3 6.02 -16.63 2.90
CA ILE A 3 4.80 -16.92 2.14
C ILE A 3 3.58 -16.89 3.04
N VAL A 4 3.64 -17.63 4.15
CA VAL A 4 2.56 -17.73 5.13
C VAL A 4 2.22 -16.34 5.67
N THR A 5 3.22 -15.51 5.98
CA THR A 5 2.99 -14.17 6.55
C THR A 5 2.36 -13.20 5.54
N VAL A 6 2.78 -13.21 4.28
CA VAL A 6 2.18 -12.37 3.23
C VAL A 6 0.74 -12.82 2.92
N ILE A 7 0.49 -14.13 2.85
CA ILE A 7 -0.87 -14.65 2.64
C ILE A 7 -1.75 -14.41 3.87
N ALA A 8 -1.22 -14.57 5.09
CA ALA A 8 -1.95 -14.25 6.31
C ALA A 8 -2.33 -12.76 6.35
N ALA A 9 -1.41 -11.85 6.01
CA ALA A 9 -1.69 -10.41 5.90
C ALA A 9 -2.84 -10.12 4.91
N LEU A 10 -2.96 -10.89 3.84
CA LEU A 10 -4.03 -10.78 2.86
C LEU A 10 -5.38 -11.26 3.41
N VAL A 11 -5.42 -12.42 4.08
CA VAL A 11 -6.68 -13.13 4.39
C VAL A 11 -7.15 -13.00 5.84
N PHE A 12 -6.34 -12.51 6.78
CA PHE A 12 -6.71 -12.54 8.20
C PHE A 12 -7.99 -11.76 8.50
N ASN A 13 -8.23 -10.62 7.84
CA ASN A 13 -9.47 -9.86 8.02
C ASN A 13 -10.70 -10.66 7.54
N PHE A 14 -10.58 -11.34 6.40
CA PHE A 14 -11.62 -12.23 5.89
C PHE A 14 -11.93 -13.36 6.89
N PHE A 15 -10.89 -13.96 7.45
CA PHE A 15 -11.03 -14.99 8.48
C PHE A 15 -11.67 -14.44 9.77
N LEU A 16 -11.26 -13.27 10.25
CA LEU A 16 -11.86 -12.64 11.42
C LEU A 16 -13.33 -12.26 11.18
N CYS A 17 -13.70 -11.86 9.96
CA CYS A 17 -15.09 -11.63 9.58
C CYS A 17 -15.93 -12.92 9.65
N PHE A 18 -15.38 -14.05 9.19
CA PHE A 18 -16.02 -15.35 9.36
C PHE A 18 -16.23 -15.72 10.83
N VAL A 19 -15.18 -15.56 11.65
CA VAL A 19 -15.23 -15.83 13.10
C VAL A 19 -16.28 -14.93 13.76
N ASN A 20 -16.32 -13.64 13.40
CA ASN A 20 -17.32 -12.68 13.87
C ASN A 20 -18.75 -13.12 13.53
N THR A 21 -18.95 -13.70 12.35
CA THR A 21 -20.27 -14.06 11.84
C THR A 21 -20.78 -15.39 12.40
N LYS A 22 -19.89 -16.39 12.58
CA LYS A 22 -20.30 -17.78 12.90
C LYS A 22 -19.89 -18.27 14.28
N VAL A 23 -18.91 -17.67 14.91
CA VAL A 23 -18.26 -18.25 16.10
C VAL A 23 -18.42 -17.34 17.30
N MET A 24 -17.90 -16.11 17.24
CA MET A 24 -17.89 -15.19 18.36
C MET A 24 -17.70 -13.76 17.90
N HIS A 25 -18.25 -12.79 18.65
CA HIS A 25 -18.08 -11.38 18.37
C HIS A 25 -16.60 -10.95 18.46
N ILE A 26 -16.08 -10.35 17.39
CA ILE A 26 -14.71 -9.88 17.27
C ILE A 26 -14.64 -8.38 17.57
N THR A 27 -13.85 -8.02 18.58
CA THR A 27 -13.50 -6.62 18.90
C THR A 27 -12.24 -6.17 18.14
N ASP A 28 -11.98 -4.87 18.11
CA ASP A 28 -10.78 -4.30 17.46
C ASP A 28 -9.47 -4.85 18.03
N SER A 29 -9.44 -5.23 19.32
CA SER A 29 -8.28 -5.83 19.98
C SER A 29 -7.80 -7.13 19.30
N TYR A 30 -8.71 -7.98 18.82
CA TYR A 30 -8.32 -9.20 18.10
C TYR A 30 -7.68 -8.90 16.74
N VAL A 31 -8.17 -7.85 16.07
CA VAL A 31 -7.62 -7.39 14.79
C VAL A 31 -6.21 -6.84 15.02
N MET A 32 -6.05 -5.96 16.03
CA MET A 32 -4.75 -5.43 16.41
C MET A 32 -3.76 -6.54 16.78
N LEU A 33 -4.18 -7.52 17.59
CA LEU A 33 -3.33 -8.64 17.99
C LEU A 33 -2.89 -9.47 16.78
N SER A 34 -3.83 -9.82 15.90
CA SER A 34 -3.54 -10.58 14.68
C SER A 34 -2.56 -9.83 13.77
N GLU A 35 -2.78 -8.53 13.60
CA GLU A 35 -1.90 -7.68 12.80
C GLU A 35 -0.50 -7.58 13.42
N MET A 36 -0.40 -7.41 14.74
CA MET A 36 0.88 -7.41 15.47
C MET A 36 1.61 -8.75 15.37
N MET A 37 0.90 -9.88 15.42
CA MET A 37 1.50 -11.21 15.24
C MET A 37 2.06 -11.38 13.82
N ILE A 38 1.33 -10.94 12.80
CA ILE A 38 1.78 -10.98 11.40
C ILE A 38 3.00 -10.08 11.22
N VAL A 39 2.95 -8.84 11.70
CA VAL A 39 4.07 -7.87 11.66
C VAL A 39 5.29 -8.41 12.40
N GLY A 40 5.13 -8.95 13.60
CA GLY A 40 6.20 -9.56 14.38
C GLY A 40 6.85 -10.74 13.65
N THR A 41 6.03 -11.60 13.01
CA THR A 41 6.52 -12.74 12.23
C THR A 41 7.35 -12.30 11.02
N VAL A 42 6.90 -11.26 10.28
CA VAL A 42 7.69 -10.75 9.15
C VAL A 42 8.94 -10.02 9.63
N PHE A 43 8.94 -9.37 10.81
CA PHE A 43 10.15 -8.82 11.40
C PHE A 43 11.21 -9.88 11.64
N ILE A 44 10.84 -11.05 12.19
CA ILE A 44 11.77 -12.19 12.34
C ILE A 44 12.38 -12.58 10.99
N VAL A 45 11.58 -12.56 9.92
CA VAL A 45 12.07 -12.76 8.54
C VAL A 45 12.95 -11.59 8.08
N ALA A 46 12.68 -10.35 8.47
CA ALA A 46 13.47 -9.18 8.09
C ALA A 46 14.80 -9.03 8.85
N LEU A 47 14.96 -9.68 10.02
CA LEU A 47 16.16 -9.54 10.86
C LEU A 47 17.44 -9.89 10.09
N THR A 48 18.37 -8.96 10.05
CA THR A 48 19.71 -9.19 9.49
C THR A 48 20.77 -8.65 10.44
N ARG A 49 22.05 -8.94 10.19
CA ARG A 49 23.15 -8.29 10.93
C ARG A 49 23.46 -6.88 10.43
N ARG A 50 22.71 -6.35 9.45
CA ARG A 50 23.00 -5.05 8.82
C ARG A 50 22.31 -3.92 9.58
N ALA A 51 23.04 -2.82 9.78
CA ALA A 51 22.57 -1.63 10.48
C ALA A 51 21.33 -0.92 9.90
N PRO A 52 21.06 -0.87 8.57
CA PRO A 52 20.01 0.01 8.02
C PRO A 52 18.61 -0.20 8.58
N LEU A 53 18.20 -1.44 8.84
CA LEU A 53 16.90 -1.73 9.45
C LEU A 53 16.81 -1.14 10.86
N TYR A 54 17.81 -1.40 11.70
CA TYR A 54 17.82 -0.96 13.10
C TYR A 54 17.96 0.56 13.22
N LEU A 55 18.75 1.19 12.34
CA LEU A 55 18.86 2.65 12.29
C LEU A 55 17.53 3.28 11.89
N LEU A 56 16.87 2.77 10.85
CA LEU A 56 15.56 3.29 10.43
C LEU A 56 14.52 3.13 11.54
N LEU A 57 14.45 1.96 12.16
CA LEU A 57 13.54 1.70 13.28
C LEU A 57 13.85 2.60 14.49
N GLY A 58 15.13 2.72 14.87
CA GLY A 58 15.54 3.53 16.00
C GLY A 58 15.21 5.00 15.80
N VAL A 59 15.49 5.55 14.62
CA VAL A 59 15.14 6.93 14.25
C VAL A 59 13.62 7.11 14.23
N PHE A 60 12.89 6.20 13.58
CA PHE A 60 11.44 6.30 13.47
C PHE A 60 10.73 6.21 14.83
N VAL A 61 11.10 5.24 15.68
CA VAL A 61 10.51 5.09 17.01
C VAL A 61 10.85 6.28 17.89
N SER A 62 12.09 6.77 17.85
CA SER A 62 12.49 7.97 18.60
C SER A 62 11.70 9.20 18.15
N TYR A 63 11.49 9.35 16.85
CA TYR A 63 10.67 10.42 16.29
C TYR A 63 9.21 10.33 16.73
N MET A 64 8.61 9.13 16.71
CA MET A 64 7.23 8.94 17.16
C MET A 64 7.08 9.22 18.66
N MET A 65 8.04 8.81 19.48
CA MET A 65 8.06 9.13 20.91
C MET A 65 8.14 10.64 21.15
N PHE A 66 8.94 11.36 20.34
CA PHE A 66 9.01 12.81 20.38
C PHE A 66 7.66 13.46 20.02
N ILE A 67 7.00 13.00 18.95
CA ILE A 67 5.67 13.49 18.56
C ILE A 67 4.62 13.21 19.64
N PHE A 68 4.64 12.03 20.28
CA PHE A 68 3.72 11.72 21.38
C PHE A 68 3.96 12.61 22.61
N ALA A 69 5.21 12.93 22.91
CA ALA A 69 5.54 13.87 23.98
C ALA A 69 4.98 15.27 23.70
N LEU A 70 5.09 15.76 22.45
CA LEU A 70 4.50 17.04 22.04
C LEU A 70 2.97 17.06 22.15
N ARG A 71 2.32 15.91 21.91
CA ARG A 71 0.86 15.74 21.97
C ARG A 71 0.32 15.46 23.37
N GLY A 72 1.07 15.83 24.42
CA GLY A 72 0.64 15.64 25.81
C GLY A 72 0.67 14.18 26.30
N GLY A 73 1.50 13.32 25.70
CA GLY A 73 1.72 11.94 26.15
C GLY A 73 0.67 10.92 25.70
N GLN A 74 -0.26 11.31 24.82
CA GLN A 74 -1.25 10.39 24.27
C GLN A 74 -0.62 9.44 23.23
N LEU A 75 -0.63 8.14 23.53
CA LEU A 75 -0.05 7.10 22.67
C LEU A 75 -1.08 6.60 21.66
N ASN A 76 -1.08 7.19 20.46
CA ASN A 76 -1.81 6.62 19.33
C ASN A 76 -0.90 5.67 18.54
N LEU A 77 -1.04 4.36 18.76
CA LEU A 77 -0.17 3.34 18.15
C LEU A 77 -0.49 3.03 16.69
N LYS A 78 -1.64 3.49 16.16
CA LYS A 78 -2.05 3.23 14.77
C LYS A 78 -1.00 3.76 13.76
N PRO A 79 -0.60 5.05 13.79
CA PRO A 79 0.48 5.58 12.95
C PRO A 79 1.80 4.80 13.01
N VAL A 80 2.18 4.31 14.20
CA VAL A 80 3.43 3.55 14.39
C VAL A 80 3.35 2.26 13.59
N ARG A 81 2.29 1.49 13.82
CA ARG A 81 2.01 0.23 13.11
C ARG A 81 1.96 0.42 11.59
N ASP A 82 1.25 1.45 11.14
CA ASP A 82 1.03 1.74 9.73
C ASP A 82 2.35 1.96 8.97
N ILE A 83 3.42 2.41 9.65
CA ILE A 83 4.77 2.54 9.08
C ILE A 83 5.63 1.28 9.32
N LEU A 84 5.45 0.59 10.46
CA LEU A 84 6.17 -0.66 10.73
C LEU A 84 5.86 -1.74 9.69
N ILE A 85 4.63 -1.79 9.17
CA ILE A 85 4.22 -2.73 8.11
C ILE A 85 5.09 -2.55 6.84
N PRO A 86 5.11 -1.38 6.17
CA PRO A 86 6.02 -1.09 5.06
C PRO A 86 7.46 -1.49 5.32
N ILE A 87 8.02 -1.07 6.46
CA ILE A 87 9.41 -1.33 6.81
C ILE A 87 9.67 -2.85 6.90
N ALA A 88 8.84 -3.57 7.66
CA ALA A 88 9.05 -5.00 7.90
C ALA A 88 8.97 -5.81 6.61
N PHE A 89 7.94 -5.59 5.78
CA PHE A 89 7.76 -6.32 4.52
C PHE A 89 8.82 -5.93 3.49
N TYR A 90 9.22 -4.65 3.41
CA TYR A 90 10.30 -4.21 2.53
C TYR A 90 11.63 -4.88 2.86
N PHE A 91 12.04 -4.87 4.13
CA PHE A 91 13.29 -5.50 4.54
C PHE A 91 13.25 -7.04 4.44
N ALA A 92 12.10 -7.66 4.68
CA ALA A 92 11.91 -9.10 4.44
C ALA A 92 12.07 -9.45 2.95
N GLY A 93 11.46 -8.66 2.07
CA GLY A 93 11.61 -8.80 0.61
C GLY A 93 13.06 -8.61 0.16
N MET A 94 13.75 -7.61 0.73
CA MET A 94 15.17 -7.36 0.46
C MET A 94 16.08 -8.49 0.90
N ARG A 95 15.80 -9.10 2.06
CA ARG A 95 16.61 -10.20 2.61
C ARG A 95 16.46 -11.47 1.78
N LEU A 96 15.23 -11.82 1.40
CA LEU A 96 14.95 -13.06 0.68
C LEU A 96 15.37 -13.00 -0.77
N HIS A 97 15.23 -11.82 -1.38
CA HIS A 97 15.89 -11.53 -2.63
C HIS A 97 15.48 -12.42 -3.82
N ASP A 98 14.32 -13.09 -3.74
CA ASP A 98 13.87 -14.07 -4.71
C ASP A 98 12.67 -13.57 -5.53
N PRO A 99 12.84 -13.18 -6.80
CA PRO A 99 11.74 -12.73 -7.64
C PRO A 99 10.78 -13.85 -8.03
N LYS A 100 11.18 -15.13 -8.01
CA LYS A 100 10.26 -16.25 -8.28
C LYS A 100 9.28 -16.43 -7.13
N LEU A 101 9.73 -16.18 -5.90
CA LEU A 101 8.86 -16.10 -4.74
C LEU A 101 7.84 -14.97 -4.90
N GLY A 102 8.27 -13.79 -5.37
CA GLY A 102 7.36 -12.69 -5.72
C GLY A 102 6.33 -13.07 -6.79
N ASP A 103 6.79 -13.71 -7.88
CA ASP A 103 5.93 -14.23 -8.95
C ASP A 103 4.85 -15.20 -8.40
N ARG A 104 5.25 -16.13 -7.52
CA ARG A 104 4.33 -17.09 -6.87
C ARG A 104 3.34 -16.40 -5.93
N LEU A 105 3.80 -15.45 -5.12
CA LEU A 105 2.95 -14.69 -4.21
C LEU A 105 1.89 -13.90 -4.96
N VAL A 106 2.27 -13.24 -6.05
CA VAL A 106 1.33 -12.51 -6.90
C VAL A 106 0.26 -13.44 -7.47
N LEU A 107 0.65 -14.60 -8.01
CA LEU A 107 -0.32 -15.56 -8.57
C LEU A 107 -1.24 -16.13 -7.50
N VAL A 108 -0.70 -16.61 -6.38
CA VAL A 108 -1.49 -17.23 -5.30
C VAL A 108 -2.44 -16.21 -4.68
N SER A 109 -1.97 -15.00 -4.37
CA SER A 109 -2.81 -13.94 -3.83
C SER A 109 -3.92 -13.55 -4.81
N ALA A 110 -3.61 -13.44 -6.11
CA ALA A 110 -4.63 -13.12 -7.11
C ALA A 110 -5.68 -14.22 -7.26
N LEU A 111 -5.28 -15.49 -7.20
CA LEU A 111 -6.22 -16.61 -7.21
C LEU A 111 -7.13 -16.63 -5.98
N ILE A 112 -6.60 -16.35 -4.79
CA ILE A 112 -7.39 -16.25 -3.56
C ILE A 112 -8.43 -15.12 -3.69
N VAL A 113 -7.98 -13.95 -4.14
CA VAL A 113 -8.84 -12.77 -4.30
C VAL A 113 -9.92 -13.00 -5.35
N ILE A 114 -9.59 -13.63 -6.49
CA ILE A 114 -10.59 -13.94 -7.52
C ILE A 114 -11.54 -15.03 -7.03
N GLY A 115 -11.04 -16.08 -6.37
CA GLY A 115 -11.87 -17.17 -5.87
C GLY A 115 -12.93 -16.69 -4.86
N ALA A 116 -12.51 -15.91 -3.85
CA ALA A 116 -13.43 -15.33 -2.89
C ALA A 116 -14.36 -14.28 -3.54
N GLY A 117 -13.86 -13.51 -4.51
CA GLY A 117 -14.66 -12.52 -5.22
C GLY A 117 -15.73 -13.13 -6.13
N LEU A 118 -15.42 -14.24 -6.80
CA LEU A 118 -16.39 -15.00 -7.58
C LEU A 118 -17.43 -15.67 -6.68
N PHE A 119 -17.02 -16.18 -5.51
CA PHE A 119 -17.95 -16.72 -4.53
C PHE A 119 -18.93 -15.63 -4.02
N GLU A 120 -18.42 -14.44 -3.68
CA GLU A 120 -19.27 -13.29 -3.32
C GLU A 120 -20.21 -12.90 -4.47
N TYR A 121 -19.73 -12.87 -5.71
CA TYR A 121 -20.54 -12.45 -6.86
C TYR A 121 -21.62 -13.46 -7.24
N LEU A 122 -21.29 -14.76 -7.27
CA LEU A 122 -22.18 -15.81 -7.76
C LEU A 122 -23.17 -16.30 -6.69
N ALA A 123 -22.84 -16.17 -5.41
CA ALA A 123 -23.62 -16.71 -4.29
C ALA A 123 -23.73 -15.71 -3.14
N VAL A 124 -24.18 -14.48 -3.43
CA VAL A 124 -24.26 -13.34 -2.49
C VAL A 124 -24.93 -13.72 -1.16
N ASP A 125 -26.11 -14.36 -1.18
CA ASP A 125 -26.83 -14.72 0.05
C ASP A 125 -26.05 -15.72 0.90
N THR A 126 -25.41 -16.70 0.25
CA THR A 126 -24.56 -17.67 0.94
C THR A 126 -23.33 -16.98 1.50
N TYR A 127 -22.71 -16.09 0.73
CA TYR A 127 -21.56 -15.29 1.17
C TYR A 127 -21.89 -14.48 2.42
N ILE A 128 -22.97 -13.69 2.42
CA ILE A 128 -23.38 -12.87 3.57
C ILE A 128 -23.70 -13.73 4.79
N SER A 129 -24.26 -14.93 4.59
CA SER A 129 -24.54 -15.85 5.70
C SER A 129 -23.27 -16.28 6.46
N TYR A 130 -22.12 -16.33 5.78
CA TYR A 130 -20.82 -16.67 6.36
C TYR A 130 -19.94 -15.45 6.68
N PHE A 131 -20.16 -14.33 5.98
CA PHE A 131 -19.34 -13.13 6.05
C PHE A 131 -20.23 -11.88 6.15
N ASN A 132 -20.76 -11.62 7.34
CA ASN A 132 -21.48 -10.37 7.62
C ASN A 132 -20.49 -9.22 7.78
N VAL A 133 -20.19 -8.58 6.65
CA VAL A 133 -19.18 -7.51 6.55
C VAL A 133 -19.57 -6.31 7.39
N ILE A 134 -20.81 -5.81 7.29
CA ILE A 134 -21.25 -4.67 8.10
C ILE A 134 -21.17 -5.02 9.59
N GLY A 135 -21.66 -6.20 9.99
CA GLY A 135 -21.58 -6.66 11.37
C GLY A 135 -20.15 -6.69 11.90
N TYR A 136 -19.18 -7.10 11.07
CA TYR A 136 -17.76 -7.06 11.41
C TYR A 136 -17.21 -5.64 11.57
N TYR A 137 -17.56 -4.70 10.68
CA TYR A 137 -17.11 -3.31 10.79
C TYR A 137 -17.78 -2.52 11.93
N LEU A 138 -19.02 -2.87 12.29
CA LEU A 138 -19.73 -2.36 13.46
C LEU A 138 -19.10 -2.88 14.76
N ALA A 139 -18.81 -4.18 14.83
CA ALA A 139 -18.19 -4.83 15.98
C ALA A 139 -16.82 -4.23 16.34
N ARG A 140 -16.12 -3.71 15.33
CA ARG A 140 -14.83 -3.02 15.46
C ARG A 140 -14.92 -1.53 15.80
N GLY A 141 -16.12 -0.94 15.76
CA GLY A 141 -16.32 0.50 15.95
C GLY A 141 -15.81 1.38 14.82
N THR A 142 -15.47 0.80 13.66
CA THR A 142 -14.98 1.52 12.48
C THR A 142 -16.09 2.17 11.65
N VAL A 143 -17.32 1.69 11.79
CA VAL A 143 -18.52 2.24 11.16
C VAL A 143 -19.53 2.49 12.28
N THR A 144 -20.22 3.63 12.26
CA THR A 144 -21.33 3.90 13.17
C THR A 144 -22.67 3.59 12.51
N THR A 145 -23.70 3.31 13.30
CA THR A 145 -25.06 3.02 12.80
C THR A 145 -25.62 4.13 11.92
N ASP A 146 -25.21 5.37 12.17
CA ASP A 146 -25.65 6.55 11.43
C ASP A 146 -25.06 6.61 10.00
N GLN A 147 -23.93 5.94 9.78
CA GLN A 147 -23.27 5.83 8.47
C GLN A 147 -23.86 4.73 7.58
N LEU A 148 -24.80 3.92 8.08
CA LEU A 148 -25.35 2.80 7.30
C LEU A 148 -26.27 3.24 6.15
N PHE A 149 -26.80 4.47 6.12
CA PHE A 149 -27.65 5.01 5.02
C PHE A 149 -28.60 3.99 4.34
N GLY A 150 -29.26 3.10 5.10
CA GLY A 150 -30.18 2.08 4.58
C GLY A 150 -29.53 0.82 3.98
N ALA A 151 -28.23 0.59 4.16
CA ALA A 151 -27.52 -0.62 3.77
C ALA A 151 -28.02 -1.82 4.60
N THR A 152 -28.92 -2.61 4.02
CA THR A 152 -29.62 -3.71 4.68
C THR A 152 -29.04 -5.10 4.39
N GLN A 153 -28.07 -5.21 3.46
CA GLN A 153 -27.63 -6.49 2.91
C GLN A 153 -26.37 -7.09 3.56
N GLY A 154 -25.86 -6.56 4.67
CA GLY A 154 -24.64 -7.10 5.32
C GLY A 154 -23.32 -6.91 4.54
N LEU A 155 -23.36 -6.40 3.30
CA LEU A 155 -22.22 -6.00 2.48
C LEU A 155 -21.69 -4.62 2.89
N PHE A 156 -20.40 -4.35 2.69
CA PHE A 156 -19.80 -3.05 3.02
C PHE A 156 -20.58 -1.86 2.42
N ILE A 157 -20.53 -0.68 3.06
CA ILE A 157 -21.34 0.52 2.66
C ILE A 157 -21.15 0.92 1.18
N SER A 158 -20.01 0.57 0.58
CA SER A 158 -19.72 0.83 -0.84
C SER A 158 -19.82 -0.40 -1.76
N GLY A 159 -20.44 -1.49 -1.28
CA GLY A 159 -20.67 -2.76 -1.98
C GLY A 159 -21.79 -2.71 -3.02
N THR A 160 -22.62 -1.68 -3.00
CA THR A 160 -23.56 -1.36 -4.09
C THR A 160 -23.28 0.05 -4.59
N ARG A 161 -23.39 0.25 -5.91
CA ARG A 161 -23.19 1.58 -6.52
C ARG A 161 -24.46 1.99 -7.27
N PRO A 162 -25.00 3.20 -7.07
CA PRO A 162 -26.11 3.68 -7.90
C PRO A 162 -25.65 3.99 -9.34
N GLU A 163 -26.49 3.69 -10.34
CA GLU A 163 -26.26 4.07 -11.74
C GLU A 163 -26.14 5.59 -11.91
N PRO A 164 -25.34 6.10 -12.88
CA PRO A 164 -24.69 5.41 -14.00
C PRO A 164 -23.17 5.25 -13.79
N ARG A 165 -22.74 4.86 -12.58
CA ARG A 165 -21.32 4.96 -12.17
C ARG A 165 -20.49 3.67 -12.32
N THR A 166 -20.98 2.64 -13.00
CA THR A 166 -20.26 1.37 -13.18
C THR A 166 -19.41 1.34 -14.45
N ILE A 167 -18.27 0.64 -14.43
CA ILE A 167 -17.36 0.46 -15.57
C ILE A 167 -18.02 -0.43 -16.64
N LEU A 168 -18.67 -1.51 -16.21
CA LEU A 168 -19.41 -2.43 -17.08
C LEU A 168 -20.86 -2.55 -16.56
N PRO A 169 -21.79 -1.71 -17.06
CA PRO A 169 -23.16 -1.67 -16.56
C PRO A 169 -23.91 -3.01 -16.61
N PHE A 170 -23.57 -3.87 -17.57
CA PHE A 170 -24.20 -5.18 -17.73
C PHE A 170 -23.83 -6.20 -16.62
N LEU A 171 -22.79 -5.95 -15.81
CA LEU A 171 -22.42 -6.83 -14.68
C LEU A 171 -23.22 -6.53 -13.41
N GLY A 172 -24.11 -5.55 -13.46
CA GLY A 172 -24.94 -5.11 -12.33
C GLY A 172 -24.26 -4.09 -11.43
N GLN A 173 -24.96 -3.72 -10.36
CA GLN A 173 -24.55 -2.66 -9.42
C GLN A 173 -23.71 -3.16 -8.24
N HIS A 174 -23.45 -4.48 -8.21
CA HIS A 174 -22.72 -5.13 -7.12
C HIS A 174 -21.21 -4.95 -7.29
N ARG A 175 -20.56 -4.40 -6.26
CA ARG A 175 -19.12 -4.20 -6.19
C ARG A 175 -18.50 -5.21 -5.25
N VAL A 176 -17.79 -6.16 -5.84
CA VAL A 176 -17.17 -7.26 -5.11
C VAL A 176 -16.02 -6.75 -4.24
N SER A 177 -16.01 -7.20 -2.99
CA SER A 177 -15.04 -6.82 -1.96
C SER A 177 -13.98 -7.89 -1.69
N SER A 178 -14.31 -9.15 -1.97
CA SER A 178 -13.51 -10.35 -1.78
C SER A 178 -12.93 -10.45 -0.35
N VAL A 179 -11.78 -11.09 -0.19
CA VAL A 179 -11.03 -11.22 1.07
C VAL A 179 -10.68 -9.87 1.72
N PHE A 180 -10.78 -8.76 0.98
CA PHE A 180 -10.51 -7.44 1.54
C PHE A 180 -11.67 -6.86 2.33
N LEU A 181 -12.89 -7.38 2.13
CA LEU A 181 -14.14 -6.89 2.73
C LEU A 181 -14.49 -5.44 2.34
N GLU A 182 -13.69 -4.81 1.48
CA GLU A 182 -13.90 -3.47 0.94
C GLU A 182 -13.54 -3.44 -0.56
N PRO A 183 -14.43 -2.96 -1.45
CA PRO A 183 -14.14 -2.88 -2.88
C PRO A 183 -12.96 -1.96 -3.26
N VAL A 184 -12.64 -0.96 -2.43
CA VAL A 184 -11.51 -0.04 -2.70
C VAL A 184 -10.17 -0.77 -2.63
N SER A 185 -10.02 -1.67 -1.66
CA SER A 185 -8.81 -2.46 -1.46
C SER A 185 -8.53 -3.43 -2.61
N MET A 186 -9.57 -3.95 -3.27
CA MET A 186 -9.44 -4.76 -4.49
C MET A 186 -8.77 -3.98 -5.63
N GLY A 187 -9.16 -2.74 -5.85
CA GLY A 187 -8.57 -1.86 -6.87
C GLY A 187 -7.08 -1.63 -6.63
N ASN A 188 -6.71 -1.36 -5.37
CA ASN A 188 -5.32 -1.22 -4.94
C ASN A 188 -4.50 -2.49 -5.21
N PHE A 189 -5.04 -3.64 -4.79
CA PHE A 189 -4.41 -4.94 -5.01
C PHE A 189 -4.15 -5.23 -6.50
N ALA A 190 -5.12 -4.93 -7.36
CA ALA A 190 -4.96 -5.13 -8.80
C ALA A 190 -3.81 -4.31 -9.40
N VAL A 191 -3.61 -3.06 -8.95
CA VAL A 191 -2.48 -2.23 -9.40
C VAL A 191 -1.14 -2.88 -9.02
N ILE A 192 -1.04 -3.45 -7.82
CA ILE A 192 0.17 -4.13 -7.34
C ILE A 192 0.49 -5.34 -8.23
N VAL A 193 -0.52 -6.19 -8.48
CA VAL A 193 -0.39 -7.39 -9.35
C VAL A 193 0.01 -6.99 -10.77
N TYR A 194 -0.67 -5.99 -11.35
CA TYR A 194 -0.41 -5.53 -12.71
C TYR A 194 1.00 -4.95 -12.84
N SER A 195 1.40 -4.10 -11.89
CA SER A 195 2.71 -3.44 -11.86
C SER A 195 3.85 -4.45 -11.72
N TRP A 196 3.67 -5.49 -10.89
CA TRP A 196 4.65 -6.57 -10.79
C TRP A 196 4.79 -7.35 -12.10
N ALA A 197 3.67 -7.70 -12.73
CA ALA A 197 3.67 -8.40 -14.01
C ALA A 197 4.33 -7.56 -15.12
N LEU A 198 4.09 -6.25 -15.14
CA LEU A 198 4.71 -5.31 -16.07
C LEU A 198 6.23 -5.19 -15.83
N TYR A 199 6.66 -5.06 -14.58
CA TYR A 199 8.07 -5.01 -14.18
C TYR A 199 8.84 -6.27 -14.58
N ARG A 200 8.33 -7.45 -14.24
CA ARG A 200 8.99 -8.72 -14.54
C ARG A 200 9.07 -8.99 -16.03
N GLY A 201 8.06 -8.52 -16.78
CA GLY A 201 8.01 -8.66 -18.23
C GLY A 201 8.20 -10.12 -18.64
N ARG A 202 9.04 -10.37 -19.65
CA ARG A 202 9.29 -11.72 -20.18
C ARG A 202 9.90 -12.70 -19.17
N ALA A 203 10.52 -12.22 -18.09
CA ALA A 203 11.12 -13.11 -17.08
C ALA A 203 10.06 -13.85 -16.24
N PHE A 204 8.82 -13.35 -16.22
CA PHE A 204 7.70 -13.98 -15.55
C PHE A 204 6.81 -14.68 -16.59
N LYS A 205 6.88 -16.02 -16.63
CA LYS A 205 6.10 -16.84 -17.57
C LYS A 205 4.59 -16.59 -17.46
N GLY A 206 4.10 -16.33 -16.25
CA GLY A 206 2.70 -16.04 -15.96
C GLY A 206 2.28 -14.58 -16.13
N ARG A 207 3.10 -13.70 -16.74
CA ARG A 207 2.83 -12.25 -16.79
C ARG A 207 1.45 -11.90 -17.33
N TRP A 208 1.06 -12.52 -18.45
CA TRP A 208 -0.21 -12.22 -19.11
C TRP A 208 -1.39 -12.72 -18.29
N PHE A 209 -1.23 -13.90 -17.68
CA PHE A 209 -2.21 -14.45 -16.76
C PHE A 209 -2.38 -13.55 -15.53
N ALA A 210 -1.29 -13.06 -14.93
CA ALA A 210 -1.35 -12.11 -13.81
C ALA A 210 -1.98 -10.76 -14.20
N MET A 211 -1.66 -10.22 -15.39
CA MET A 211 -2.31 -9.01 -15.90
C MET A 211 -3.81 -9.22 -16.11
N PHE A 212 -4.20 -10.36 -16.70
CA PHE A 212 -5.61 -10.72 -16.86
C PHE A 212 -6.33 -10.84 -15.52
N MET A 213 -5.70 -11.47 -14.52
CA MET A 213 -6.24 -11.55 -13.16
C MET A 213 -6.40 -10.16 -12.54
N ALA A 214 -5.42 -9.25 -12.68
CA ALA A 214 -5.54 -7.88 -12.19
C ALA A 214 -6.71 -7.13 -12.85
N LEU A 215 -6.88 -7.25 -14.17
CA LEU A 215 -8.01 -6.66 -14.89
C LEU A 215 -9.34 -7.27 -14.44
N THR A 216 -9.39 -8.58 -14.21
CA THR A 216 -10.57 -9.26 -13.66
C THR A 216 -10.93 -8.71 -12.28
N VAL A 217 -9.95 -8.53 -11.39
CA VAL A 217 -10.17 -7.92 -10.06
C VAL A 217 -10.68 -6.48 -10.17
N ILE A 218 -10.13 -5.67 -11.10
CA ILE A 218 -10.62 -4.31 -11.37
C ILE A 218 -12.08 -4.32 -11.81
N THR A 219 -12.44 -5.25 -12.69
CA THR A 219 -13.80 -5.41 -13.20
C THR A 219 -14.76 -5.83 -12.10
N LEU A 220 -14.43 -6.86 -11.32
CA LEU A 220 -15.28 -7.34 -10.21
C LEU A 220 -15.53 -6.26 -9.14
N ALA A 221 -14.53 -5.44 -8.82
CA ALA A 221 -14.63 -4.40 -7.80
C ALA A 221 -15.17 -3.05 -8.33
N ASP A 222 -15.43 -2.94 -9.63
CA ASP A 222 -15.76 -1.68 -10.30
C ASP A 222 -14.74 -0.56 -9.96
N ALA A 223 -13.44 -0.91 -10.00
CA ALA A 223 -12.38 -0.10 -9.42
C ALA A 223 -11.73 0.84 -10.44
N ARG A 224 -12.37 1.99 -10.71
CA ARG A 224 -11.86 3.02 -11.66
C ARG A 224 -10.45 3.50 -11.34
N PHE A 225 -10.16 3.72 -10.05
CA PHE A 225 -8.82 4.09 -9.59
C PHE A 225 -7.77 3.07 -10.03
N GLY A 226 -8.07 1.78 -9.88
CA GLY A 226 -7.16 0.71 -10.28
C GLY A 226 -6.91 0.73 -11.79
N LEU A 227 -7.97 0.91 -12.59
CA LEU A 227 -7.87 1.02 -14.04
C LEU A 227 -7.00 2.21 -14.48
N TYR A 228 -7.32 3.42 -14.00
CA TYR A 228 -6.59 4.64 -14.37
C TYR A 228 -5.12 4.57 -13.95
N THR A 229 -4.84 4.01 -12.77
CA THR A 229 -3.47 3.85 -12.28
C THR A 229 -2.69 2.86 -13.15
N CYS A 230 -3.28 1.71 -13.52
CA CYS A 230 -2.63 0.74 -14.41
C CYS A 230 -2.32 1.33 -15.79
N VAL A 231 -3.25 2.12 -16.35
CA VAL A 231 -3.05 2.83 -17.62
C VAL A 231 -1.90 3.83 -17.49
N LEU A 232 -1.94 4.70 -16.48
CA LEU A 232 -0.90 5.71 -16.27
C LEU A 232 0.48 5.09 -16.07
N ILE A 233 0.57 4.03 -15.26
CA ILE A 233 1.82 3.30 -15.01
C ILE A 233 2.39 2.72 -16.31
N THR A 234 1.52 2.20 -17.18
CA THR A 234 1.93 1.67 -18.49
C THR A 234 2.44 2.78 -19.40
N LEU A 235 1.74 3.93 -19.44
CA LEU A 235 2.11 5.09 -20.27
C LEU A 235 3.43 5.73 -19.83
N LEU A 236 3.67 5.83 -18.51
CA LEU A 236 4.89 6.42 -17.95
C LEU A 236 6.08 5.45 -17.93
N TYR A 237 5.86 4.16 -18.22
CA TYR A 237 6.90 3.13 -18.18
C TYR A 237 8.22 3.46 -18.93
N PRO A 238 8.20 4.03 -20.15
CA PRO A 238 9.43 4.40 -20.83
C PRO A 238 10.14 5.62 -20.20
N LEU A 239 9.41 6.45 -19.45
CA LEU A 239 9.91 7.73 -18.92
C LEU A 239 10.59 7.60 -17.55
N TYR A 240 10.32 6.56 -16.78
CA TYR A 240 10.75 6.44 -15.38
C TYR A 240 12.26 6.54 -15.14
N ASN A 241 13.08 6.10 -16.09
CA ASN A 241 14.54 6.17 -15.95
C ASN A 241 15.10 7.56 -16.26
N PHE A 242 14.33 8.43 -16.91
CA PHE A 242 14.75 9.78 -17.27
C PHE A 242 14.38 10.82 -16.20
N ILE A 243 13.44 10.48 -15.32
CA ILE A 243 13.01 11.37 -14.24
C ILE A 243 14.01 11.27 -13.08
N PRO A 244 14.67 12.38 -12.68
CA PRO A 244 15.65 12.35 -11.60
C PRO A 244 14.98 12.06 -10.24
N ARG A 245 15.73 11.46 -9.31
CA ARG A 245 15.24 11.17 -7.94
C ARG A 245 14.74 12.40 -7.20
N LEU A 246 15.34 13.56 -7.48
CA LEU A 246 14.90 14.83 -6.90
C LEU A 246 13.46 15.16 -7.29
N ALA A 247 13.07 14.94 -8.56
CA ALA A 247 11.71 15.19 -9.02
C ALA A 247 10.72 14.28 -8.26
N TRP A 248 11.03 13.00 -8.08
CA TRP A 248 10.23 12.08 -7.27
C TRP A 248 10.11 12.49 -5.80
N SER A 249 11.17 13.09 -5.25
CA SER A 249 11.20 13.55 -3.86
C SER A 249 10.32 14.78 -3.64
N VAL A 250 10.26 15.68 -4.63
CA VAL A 250 9.47 16.92 -4.54
C VAL A 250 7.99 16.71 -4.92
N LEU A 251 7.68 15.68 -5.72
CA LEU A 251 6.35 15.47 -6.29
C LEU A 251 5.17 15.44 -5.29
N PRO A 252 5.23 14.76 -4.12
CA PRO A 252 4.10 14.81 -3.17
C PRO A 252 3.89 16.21 -2.58
N PHE A 253 4.96 17.00 -2.42
CA PHE A 253 4.87 18.37 -1.90
C PHE A 253 4.33 19.33 -2.96
N LEU A 254 4.69 19.11 -4.22
CA LEU A 254 4.07 19.83 -5.33
C LEU A 254 2.57 19.52 -5.43
N LEU A 255 2.17 18.25 -5.29
CA LEU A 255 0.75 17.88 -5.22
C LEU A 255 0.05 18.54 -4.03
N LEU A 256 0.66 18.50 -2.84
CA LEU A 256 0.12 19.14 -1.64
C LEU A 256 -0.03 20.65 -1.81
N ALA A 257 0.95 21.33 -2.41
CA ALA A 257 0.91 22.76 -2.68
C ALA A 257 -0.19 23.12 -3.68
N VAL A 258 -0.32 22.35 -4.77
CA VAL A 258 -1.39 22.55 -5.77
C VAL A 258 -2.77 22.34 -5.16
N LEU A 259 -2.95 21.30 -4.35
CA LEU A 259 -4.22 21.01 -3.68
C LEU A 259 -4.59 22.09 -2.66
N ALA A 260 -3.62 22.55 -1.86
CA ALA A 260 -3.83 23.63 -0.91
C ALA A 260 -4.21 24.94 -1.62
N ALA A 261 -3.47 25.32 -2.67
CA ALA A 261 -3.76 26.51 -3.46
C ALA A 261 -5.15 26.43 -4.12
N TYR A 262 -5.52 25.26 -4.65
CA TYR A 262 -6.84 25.02 -5.22
C TYR A 262 -7.96 25.12 -4.16
N GLY A 263 -7.76 24.51 -2.98
CA GLY A 263 -8.72 24.57 -1.87
C GLY A 263 -8.98 25.99 -1.38
N ILE A 264 -7.91 26.77 -1.22
CA ILE A 264 -7.97 28.17 -0.77
C ILE A 264 -8.69 29.04 -1.82
N THR A 265 -8.38 28.86 -3.11
CA THR A 265 -8.93 29.72 -4.18
C THR A 265 -10.37 29.41 -4.52
N THR A 266 -10.81 28.16 -4.36
CA THR A 266 -12.17 27.74 -4.75
C THR A 266 -13.15 27.63 -3.58
N GLY A 267 -12.69 27.72 -2.33
CA GLY A 267 -13.54 27.63 -1.15
C GLY A 267 -14.32 26.31 -1.08
N THR A 268 -13.65 25.20 -1.42
CA THR A 268 -14.28 23.90 -1.66
C THR A 268 -15.19 23.47 -0.49
N GLY A 269 -16.48 23.25 -0.74
CA GLY A 269 -17.46 22.75 0.24
C GLY A 269 -17.73 21.24 0.14
N GLY A 270 -16.77 20.46 -0.37
CA GLY A 270 -16.96 19.08 -0.81
C GLY A 270 -17.45 19.01 -2.27
N GLY A 271 -17.08 17.93 -2.97
CA GLY A 271 -17.32 17.77 -4.40
C GLY A 271 -18.00 16.44 -4.75
N ALA A 272 -18.39 16.28 -6.02
CA ALA A 272 -18.97 15.04 -6.53
C ALA A 272 -18.02 13.84 -6.38
N ASN A 273 -18.54 12.60 -6.44
CA ASN A 273 -17.72 11.38 -6.35
C ASN A 273 -16.98 11.03 -7.66
N ASP A 274 -16.39 12.03 -8.32
CA ASP A 274 -15.52 11.91 -9.49
C ASP A 274 -14.07 12.30 -9.14
N LEU A 275 -13.17 12.30 -10.13
CA LEU A 275 -11.77 12.67 -9.90
C LEU A 275 -11.70 14.09 -9.33
N THR A 276 -12.37 15.05 -9.97
CA THR A 276 -12.42 16.46 -9.57
C THR A 276 -12.92 16.65 -8.14
N GLY A 277 -13.99 15.97 -7.74
CA GLY A 277 -14.51 16.12 -6.39
C GLY A 277 -13.69 15.38 -5.34
N ARG A 278 -12.95 14.32 -5.68
CA ARG A 278 -11.92 13.76 -4.78
C ARG A 278 -10.76 14.74 -4.56
N PHE A 279 -10.37 15.49 -5.60
CA PHE A 279 -9.43 16.61 -5.47
C PHE A 279 -10.00 17.70 -4.55
N MET A 280 -11.28 18.06 -4.70
CA MET A 280 -11.95 19.05 -3.83
C MET A 280 -12.05 18.59 -2.38
N VAL A 281 -12.35 17.31 -2.13
CA VAL A 281 -12.43 16.75 -0.77
C VAL A 281 -11.07 16.77 -0.10
N THR A 282 -10.02 16.30 -0.78
CA THR A 282 -8.66 16.36 -0.23
C THR A 282 -8.21 17.80 0.01
N ALA A 283 -8.50 18.72 -0.91
CA ALA A 283 -8.20 20.14 -0.74
C ALA A 283 -8.93 20.74 0.48
N HIS A 284 -10.22 20.44 0.64
CA HIS A 284 -11.03 20.88 1.77
C HIS A 284 -10.44 20.40 3.11
N ILE A 285 -10.14 19.10 3.22
CA ILE A 285 -9.55 18.52 4.44
C ILE A 285 -8.22 19.21 4.75
N LEU A 286 -7.34 19.39 3.75
CA LEU A 286 -6.04 20.04 3.94
C LEU A 286 -6.17 21.49 4.43
N THR A 287 -7.14 22.25 3.92
CA THR A 287 -7.37 23.65 4.35
C THR A 287 -7.94 23.79 5.75
N GLN A 288 -8.47 22.72 6.33
CA GLN A 288 -9.00 22.71 7.70
C GLN A 288 -7.96 22.32 8.75
N LEU A 289 -6.79 21.80 8.33
CA LEU A 289 -5.73 21.44 9.26
C LEU A 289 -5.03 22.70 9.78
N SER A 290 -4.92 22.82 11.11
CA SER A 290 -4.13 23.88 11.73
C SER A 290 -2.63 23.68 11.46
N ALA A 291 -1.86 24.76 11.49
CA ALA A 291 -0.41 24.68 11.36
C ALA A 291 0.22 23.78 12.44
N ALA A 292 -0.32 23.79 13.66
CA ALA A 292 0.10 22.94 14.76
C ALA A 292 -0.12 21.44 14.47
N VAL A 293 -1.26 21.09 13.86
CA VAL A 293 -1.52 19.71 13.43
C VAL A 293 -0.58 19.28 12.31
N VAL A 294 -0.32 20.14 11.32
CA VAL A 294 0.61 19.86 10.21
C VAL A 294 2.06 19.70 10.69
N LEU A 295 2.48 20.50 11.66
CA LEU A 295 3.80 20.38 12.31
C LEU A 295 3.88 19.18 13.26
N GLY A 296 2.75 18.58 13.61
CA GLY A 296 2.65 17.38 14.44
C GLY A 296 2.54 17.66 15.95
N THR A 297 2.47 18.93 16.37
CA THR A 297 2.39 19.32 17.80
C THR A 297 1.02 19.07 18.39
N GLU A 298 -0.04 19.17 17.58
CA GLU A 298 -1.42 18.92 17.99
C GLU A 298 -2.01 17.69 17.32
N GLN A 299 -3.09 17.18 17.91
CA GLN A 299 -3.95 16.17 17.29
C GLN A 299 -5.17 16.82 16.64
N THR A 300 -5.78 16.09 15.71
CA THR A 300 -7.10 16.44 15.17
C THR A 300 -8.05 15.26 15.33
N THR A 301 -9.31 15.55 15.58
CA THR A 301 -10.42 14.58 15.55
C THR A 301 -11.03 14.47 14.15
N GLN A 302 -10.56 15.27 13.19
CA GLN A 302 -11.05 15.26 11.83
C GLN A 302 -10.78 13.92 11.16
N PHE A 303 -11.80 13.40 10.46
CA PHE A 303 -11.68 12.18 9.69
C PHE A 303 -10.82 12.41 8.45
N THR A 304 -9.66 11.75 8.39
CA THR A 304 -8.67 11.92 7.31
C THR A 304 -8.46 10.69 6.43
N ALA A 305 -9.19 9.59 6.66
CA ALA A 305 -8.96 8.34 5.92
C ALA A 305 -9.27 8.45 4.40
N ASP A 306 -10.09 9.43 4.01
CA ASP A 306 -10.36 9.78 2.60
C ASP A 306 -9.21 10.55 1.91
N SER A 307 -8.11 10.83 2.61
CA SER A 307 -6.92 11.48 2.06
C SER A 307 -5.65 10.96 2.72
N GLY A 308 -4.87 10.17 2.00
CA GLY A 308 -3.57 9.68 2.50
C GLY A 308 -2.57 10.80 2.78
N LEU A 309 -2.67 11.96 2.10
CA LEU A 309 -1.90 13.15 2.42
C LEU A 309 -2.30 13.73 3.78
N ALA A 310 -3.59 14.00 4.00
CA ALA A 310 -4.06 14.54 5.27
C ALA A 310 -3.81 13.56 6.43
N TYR A 311 -4.01 12.26 6.19
CA TYR A 311 -3.67 11.22 7.16
C TYR A 311 -2.18 11.26 7.52
N SER A 312 -1.28 11.34 6.53
CA SER A 312 0.17 11.38 6.78
C SER A 312 0.58 12.59 7.61
N LEU A 313 0.04 13.77 7.31
CA LEU A 313 0.30 15.00 8.08
C LEU A 313 -0.21 14.90 9.51
N THR A 314 -1.43 14.39 9.70
CA THR A 314 -2.03 14.26 11.04
C THR A 314 -1.39 13.14 11.86
N ALA A 315 -0.95 12.06 11.22
CA ALA A 315 -0.36 10.90 11.88
C ALA A 315 1.04 11.20 12.43
N PHE A 316 1.93 11.72 11.58
CA PHE A 316 3.35 11.89 11.90
C PHE A 316 3.94 13.24 11.46
N GLY A 317 3.11 14.22 11.12
CA GLY A 317 3.57 15.57 10.77
C GLY A 317 4.28 15.67 9.42
N ILE A 318 4.50 16.90 8.98
CA ILE A 318 5.19 17.18 7.71
C ILE A 318 6.63 16.67 7.72
N PHE A 319 7.34 16.75 8.84
CA PHE A 319 8.73 16.28 8.95
C PHE A 319 8.83 14.76 8.85
N GLY A 320 7.97 14.03 9.56
CA GLY A 320 7.88 12.58 9.42
C GLY A 320 7.57 12.18 7.99
N PHE A 321 6.64 12.90 7.34
CA PHE A 321 6.30 12.66 5.94
C PHE A 321 7.49 12.89 4.99
N VAL A 322 8.20 14.01 5.14
CA VAL A 322 9.40 14.34 4.36
C VAL A 322 10.46 13.27 4.50
N VAL A 323 10.77 12.84 5.72
CA VAL A 323 11.80 11.84 5.96
C VAL A 323 11.38 10.50 5.37
N LEU A 324 10.17 10.02 5.65
CA LEU A 324 9.69 8.72 5.15
C LEU A 324 9.61 8.69 3.62
N TRP A 325 9.11 9.76 3.00
CA TRP A 325 9.03 9.87 1.54
C TRP A 325 10.44 9.95 0.91
N THR A 326 11.35 10.69 1.52
CA THR A 326 12.74 10.80 1.04
C THR A 326 13.46 9.46 1.15
N VAL A 327 13.27 8.72 2.25
CA VAL A 327 13.80 7.35 2.42
C VAL A 327 13.28 6.44 1.32
N LEU A 328 11.99 6.55 0.95
CA LEU A 328 11.43 5.83 -0.19
C LEU A 328 12.12 6.25 -1.49
N ALA A 329 12.07 7.53 -1.86
CA ALA A 329 12.58 8.05 -3.14
C ALA A 329 14.08 7.77 -3.36
N TYR A 330 14.86 7.68 -2.28
CA TYR A 330 16.28 7.37 -2.31
C TYR A 330 16.62 5.93 -1.93
N ALA A 331 15.63 5.06 -1.72
CA ALA A 331 15.93 3.66 -1.43
C ALA A 331 16.74 3.03 -2.58
N PRO A 332 17.71 2.17 -2.24
CA PRO A 332 18.63 1.62 -3.22
C PRO A 332 17.87 0.73 -4.20
N ALA A 333 18.13 0.91 -5.50
CA ALA A 333 17.63 0.03 -6.55
C ALA A 333 18.83 -0.63 -7.23
N ALA A 334 18.89 -1.96 -7.20
CA ALA A 334 20.03 -2.73 -7.68
C ALA A 334 20.24 -2.60 -9.20
N GLU A 335 19.16 -2.34 -9.95
CA GLU A 335 19.16 -2.21 -11.40
C GLU A 335 18.19 -1.11 -11.89
N ALA A 336 18.42 -0.62 -13.11
CA ALA A 336 17.51 0.32 -13.77
C ALA A 336 16.10 -0.25 -13.95
N ARG A 337 15.94 -1.58 -14.12
CA ARG A 337 14.62 -2.20 -14.18
C ARG A 337 13.92 -2.18 -12.81
N ALA A 338 14.65 -2.42 -11.72
CA ALA A 338 14.12 -2.30 -10.37
C ALA A 338 13.67 -0.85 -10.08
N TRP A 339 14.43 0.13 -10.55
CA TRP A 339 14.04 1.54 -10.46
C TRP A 339 12.71 1.83 -11.17
N ARG A 340 12.43 1.22 -12.32
CA ARG A 340 11.11 1.37 -12.97
C ARG A 340 9.97 0.91 -12.07
N PHE A 341 10.08 -0.28 -11.46
CA PHE A 341 9.06 -0.77 -10.53
C PHE A 341 8.94 0.15 -9.30
N HIS A 342 10.06 0.63 -8.79
CA HIS A 342 10.07 1.62 -7.72
C HIS A 342 9.26 2.88 -8.11
N CYS A 343 9.49 3.43 -9.31
CA CYS A 343 8.71 4.55 -9.82
C CYS A 343 7.21 4.22 -9.97
N MET A 344 6.85 3.01 -10.41
CA MET A 344 5.44 2.57 -10.45
C MET A 344 4.80 2.63 -9.06
N VAL A 345 5.52 2.16 -8.04
CA VAL A 345 5.06 2.23 -6.64
C VAL A 345 4.89 3.68 -6.20
N MET A 346 5.83 4.56 -6.50
CA MET A 346 5.70 6.00 -6.18
C MET A 346 4.49 6.63 -6.88
N VAL A 347 4.26 6.35 -8.16
CA VAL A 347 3.05 6.82 -8.88
C VAL A 347 1.78 6.30 -8.24
N TYR A 348 1.74 5.00 -7.92
CA TYR A 348 0.60 4.40 -7.23
C TYR A 348 0.33 5.07 -5.88
N LEU A 349 1.36 5.29 -5.06
CA LEU A 349 1.22 5.94 -3.76
C LEU A 349 0.75 7.40 -3.92
N LEU A 350 1.34 8.17 -4.83
CA LEU A 350 0.93 9.56 -5.07
C LEU A 350 -0.53 9.66 -5.46
N LEU A 351 -1.01 8.80 -6.36
CA LEU A 351 -2.41 8.80 -6.75
C LEU A 351 -3.33 8.31 -5.63
N LEU A 352 -2.91 7.29 -4.88
CA LEU A 352 -3.72 6.74 -3.80
C LEU A 352 -3.86 7.73 -2.65
N MET A 353 -2.79 8.46 -2.31
CA MET A 353 -2.80 9.48 -1.26
C MET A 353 -3.77 10.63 -1.53
N LEU A 354 -4.23 10.83 -2.77
CA LEU A 354 -5.27 11.80 -3.13
C LEU A 354 -6.68 11.35 -2.73
N ILE A 355 -6.88 10.05 -2.52
CA ILE A 355 -8.23 9.48 -2.35
C ILE A 355 -8.39 8.58 -1.12
N SER A 356 -7.30 8.10 -0.52
CA SER A 356 -7.34 7.17 0.63
C SER A 356 -5.97 7.00 1.31
N ASP A 357 -5.99 6.62 2.59
CA ASP A 357 -4.84 6.14 3.39
C ASP A 357 -4.62 4.61 3.30
N SER A 358 -5.41 3.90 2.49
CA SER A 358 -5.47 2.42 2.46
C SER A 358 -4.17 1.69 2.08
N PHE A 359 -3.13 2.37 1.61
CA PHE A 359 -1.81 1.76 1.42
C PHE A 359 -1.03 1.53 2.72
N TYR A 360 -1.48 2.10 3.83
CA TYR A 360 -0.97 1.77 5.17
C TYR A 360 -1.58 0.48 5.72
N SER A 361 -2.73 0.05 5.19
CA SER A 361 -3.38 -1.19 5.61
C SER A 361 -2.56 -2.41 5.23
N ILE A 362 -2.33 -3.31 6.20
CA ILE A 362 -1.53 -4.51 6.01
C ILE A 362 -2.04 -5.40 4.85
N LYS A 363 -3.35 -5.35 4.55
CA LYS A 363 -4.02 -6.17 3.54
C LYS A 363 -3.37 -6.05 2.15
N THR A 364 -2.97 -4.85 1.76
CA THR A 364 -2.35 -4.56 0.46
C THR A 364 -0.87 -4.19 0.60
N ALA A 365 -0.51 -3.51 1.69
CA ALA A 365 0.85 -3.08 2.01
C ALA A 365 1.80 -4.28 2.07
N ALA A 366 1.40 -5.40 2.69
CA ALA A 366 2.25 -6.56 2.87
C ALA A 366 2.84 -7.07 1.55
N LEU A 367 1.99 -7.27 0.53
CA LEU A 367 2.44 -7.73 -0.77
C LEU A 367 3.26 -6.65 -1.49
N LEU A 368 2.78 -5.41 -1.53
CA LEU A 368 3.46 -4.31 -2.22
C LEU A 368 4.90 -4.11 -1.73
N TRP A 369 5.07 -3.95 -0.42
CA TRP A 369 6.37 -3.64 0.17
C TRP A 369 7.32 -4.83 0.08
N PHE A 370 6.80 -6.05 0.22
CA PHE A 370 7.57 -7.26 -0.02
C PHE A 370 8.13 -7.31 -1.45
N LEU A 371 7.27 -7.09 -2.45
CA LEU A 371 7.67 -7.07 -3.86
C LEU A 371 8.68 -5.95 -4.15
N LEU A 372 8.47 -4.75 -3.61
CA LEU A 372 9.39 -3.63 -3.77
C LEU A 372 10.76 -3.92 -3.15
N GLY A 373 10.79 -4.53 -1.96
CA GLY A 373 12.02 -4.96 -1.32
C GLY A 373 12.76 -6.00 -2.15
N THR A 374 12.04 -6.99 -2.67
CA THR A 374 12.59 -8.04 -3.55
C THR A 374 13.14 -7.45 -4.85
N SER A 375 12.41 -6.55 -5.53
CA SER A 375 12.89 -5.92 -6.77
C SER A 375 14.11 -5.04 -6.54
N ASN A 376 14.11 -4.23 -5.48
CA ASN A 376 15.16 -3.24 -5.20
C ASN A 376 16.50 -3.87 -4.89
N SER A 377 16.48 -5.09 -4.37
CA SER A 377 17.70 -5.83 -4.08
C SER A 377 18.15 -6.67 -5.30
N TYR A 378 17.30 -6.85 -6.33
CA TYR A 378 17.47 -7.87 -7.39
C TYR A 378 18.44 -7.50 -8.47
N ARG A 379 19.47 -8.35 -8.61
CA ARG A 379 20.42 -8.33 -9.70
C ARG A 379 20.17 -9.55 -10.57
N SER A 380 19.62 -9.31 -11.75
CA SER A 380 19.61 -10.29 -12.81
C SER A 380 21.06 -10.64 -13.13
N LEU A 381 21.41 -11.92 -13.06
CA LEU A 381 22.62 -12.43 -13.69
C LEU A 381 22.50 -12.15 -15.19
N SER A 382 23.04 -11.01 -15.63
CA SER A 382 23.22 -10.75 -17.05
C SER A 382 24.15 -11.81 -17.61
N LEU A 383 23.84 -12.29 -18.81
CA LEU A 383 24.58 -13.26 -19.63
C LEU A 383 26.00 -12.78 -20.05
N SER A 384 26.58 -11.81 -19.33
CA SER A 384 28.00 -11.47 -19.35
C SER A 384 28.60 -11.94 -18.02
N GLY A 385 28.82 -13.25 -17.93
CA GLY A 385 29.43 -13.90 -16.78
C GLY A 385 30.90 -13.49 -16.63
N LYS A 386 31.17 -12.30 -16.12
CA LYS A 386 32.39 -12.04 -15.37
C LYS A 386 32.01 -11.75 -13.93
N PRO A 387 32.15 -12.72 -13.00
CA PRO A 387 32.28 -12.34 -11.61
C PRO A 387 33.40 -11.29 -11.55
N LEU A 388 33.16 -10.18 -10.85
CA LEU A 388 34.23 -9.28 -10.45
C LEU A 388 35.21 -10.14 -9.64
N ARG A 389 36.27 -10.62 -10.32
CA ARG A 389 37.40 -11.24 -9.63
C ARG A 389 37.87 -10.18 -8.64
N PRO A 390 37.98 -10.49 -7.32
CA PRO A 390 38.79 -9.64 -6.48
C PRO A 390 40.17 -9.57 -7.15
N GLU A 391 40.64 -8.36 -7.44
CA GLU A 391 42.02 -8.16 -7.87
C GLU A 391 42.90 -8.93 -6.87
N PRO A 392 43.76 -9.86 -7.32
CA PRO A 392 44.70 -10.48 -6.40
C PRO A 392 45.58 -9.36 -5.86
N LEU A 393 45.66 -9.24 -4.53
CA LEU A 393 46.57 -8.33 -3.80
C LEU A 393 48.04 -8.41 -4.28
N ALA A 394 48.40 -9.45 -5.03
CA ALA A 394 49.68 -9.61 -5.70
C ALA A 394 49.99 -8.54 -6.77
N SER A 395 49.00 -7.94 -7.44
CA SER A 395 49.26 -6.92 -8.48
C SER A 395 49.72 -5.57 -7.91
N ARG A 396 49.32 -5.21 -6.68
CA ARG A 396 49.78 -3.98 -6.02
C ARG A 396 51.21 -4.07 -5.51
N HIS A 397 51.67 -5.24 -5.07
CA HIS A 397 53.05 -5.42 -4.62
C HIS A 397 54.06 -5.52 -5.78
N ALA A 398 53.67 -6.11 -6.91
CA ALA A 398 54.51 -6.13 -8.10
C ALA A 398 54.73 -4.72 -8.69
N MET A 399 53.72 -3.85 -8.63
CA MET A 399 53.80 -2.48 -9.15
C MET A 399 54.63 -1.54 -8.25
N LEU A 400 54.70 -1.82 -6.94
CA LEU A 400 55.56 -1.08 -5.99
C LEU A 400 57.02 -1.58 -5.99
N ALA A 401 57.27 -2.83 -6.39
CA ALA A 401 58.62 -3.38 -6.50
C ALA A 401 59.34 -2.97 -7.79
N ALA A 402 58.61 -2.59 -8.84
CA ALA A 402 59.18 -2.07 -10.10
C ALA A 402 59.49 -0.56 -10.07
N ALA A 403 59.19 0.13 -8.96
CA ALA A 403 59.40 1.56 -8.76
C ALA A 403 60.47 1.87 -7.68
N ARG A 404 61.28 0.88 -7.32
CA ARG A 404 62.54 1.01 -6.57
C ARG A 404 63.63 0.35 -7.38
#